data_AF-A0A7W0SKH7-F1
#
_entry.id   AF-A0A7W0SKH7-F1
#
_cell.length_a   1.000
_cell.length_b   1.000
_cell.length_c   1.000
_cell.angle_alpha   90.00
_cell.angle_beta   90.00
_cell.angle_gamma   90.00
#
_symmetry.space_group_name_H-M   'P 1'
#
loop_
_entity.id
_entity.type
_entity.pdbx_description
1 polymer ?
#
loop_
_entity_poly.entity_id
_entity_poly.type
_entity_poly.pdbx_seq_one_letter_code
_entity_poly.pdbx_strand_id
1 'polypeptide(L)'
;MAHADSLEHDHYHPPGLQHQFEDMKQQEESVAIGMWMFLVQEIMFFGGLFTVYLVFRSKFPMAFAAGSNHLDAFWGGLNTLVLIVSSLTMALTVFYAQKGNRNMQVILILLTMLFGTVFLGVKVVEYTDKYNHGLVP
;
A
#
# COMPACT_ATOMS: atom_id res chain seq x y z
N MET A 1 13.53 -43.97 -46.06
CA MET A 1 14.64 -43.08 -45.65
C MET A 1 14.04 -42.11 -44.64
N ALA A 2 14.41 -42.31 -43.37
CA ALA A 2 14.15 -41.49 -42.18
C ALA A 2 12.77 -40.78 -42.08
N HIS A 3 11.81 -41.46 -41.43
CA HIS A 3 10.88 -40.78 -40.53
C HIS A 3 11.72 -40.15 -39.42
N ALA A 4 12.01 -38.85 -39.54
CA ALA A 4 12.46 -38.09 -38.40
C ALA A 4 11.23 -37.87 -37.52
N ASP A 5 11.17 -38.61 -36.42
CA ASP A 5 10.32 -38.29 -35.28
C ASP A 5 10.46 -36.79 -35.01
N SER A 6 9.41 -36.04 -35.31
CA SER A 6 9.19 -34.74 -34.70
C SER A 6 9.00 -35.01 -33.23
N LEU A 7 10.11 -34.95 -32.48
CA LEU A 7 10.12 -34.92 -31.03
C LEU A 7 9.25 -33.72 -30.62
N GLU A 8 7.97 -33.98 -30.38
CA GLU A 8 7.11 -33.09 -29.61
C GLU A 8 7.79 -32.95 -28.25
N HIS A 9 8.57 -31.87 -28.11
CA HIS A 9 9.00 -31.38 -26.82
C HIS A 9 7.73 -30.90 -26.11
N ASP A 10 7.09 -31.81 -25.39
CA ASP A 10 6.00 -31.53 -24.47
C ASP A 10 6.58 -30.64 -23.36
N HIS A 11 6.62 -29.33 -23.63
CA HIS A 11 7.07 -28.33 -22.67
C HIS A 11 6.09 -28.35 -21.51
N TYR A 12 6.47 -29.05 -20.44
CA TYR A 12 5.71 -29.07 -19.20
C TYR A 12 5.52 -27.63 -18.71
N HIS A 13 4.33 -27.08 -18.91
CA HIS A 13 3.96 -25.76 -18.42
C HIS A 13 3.47 -25.90 -16.96
N PRO A 14 4.19 -25.34 -15.97
CA PRO A 14 3.75 -25.40 -14.59
C PRO A 14 2.41 -24.66 -14.43
N PRO A 15 1.42 -25.23 -13.74
CA PRO A 15 0.18 -24.54 -13.46
C PRO A 15 0.46 -23.32 -12.56
N GLY A 16 0.46 -22.12 -13.16
CA GLY A 16 0.75 -20.85 -12.48
C GLY A 16 1.78 -19.97 -13.21
N LEU A 17 2.55 -20.54 -14.15
CA LEU A 17 3.45 -19.77 -15.02
C LEU A 17 2.64 -18.99 -16.04
N GLN A 18 2.79 -17.67 -16.06
CA GLN A 18 2.15 -16.83 -17.06
C GLN A 18 2.92 -16.89 -18.38
N HIS A 19 2.22 -16.81 -19.51
CA HIS A 19 2.79 -16.97 -20.85
C HIS A 19 3.88 -15.96 -21.21
N GLN A 20 3.91 -14.80 -20.55
CA GLN A 20 4.96 -13.78 -20.73
C GLN A 20 6.29 -14.09 -20.02
N PHE A 21 6.35 -15.15 -19.21
CA PHE A 21 7.56 -15.55 -18.48
C PHE A 21 8.05 -16.91 -18.98
N GLU A 22 9.38 -17.06 -19.03
CA GLU A 22 10.05 -18.28 -19.45
C GLU A 22 10.03 -19.34 -18.34
N ASP A 23 10.13 -18.92 -17.07
CA ASP A 23 10.07 -19.80 -15.91
C ASP A 23 9.48 -19.11 -14.65
N MET A 24 9.21 -19.91 -13.62
CA MET A 24 8.62 -19.41 -12.35
C MET A 24 9.54 -18.45 -11.59
N LYS A 25 10.86 -18.65 -11.70
CA LYS A 25 11.85 -17.82 -11.01
C LYS A 25 11.88 -16.41 -11.62
N GLN A 26 11.89 -16.31 -12.95
CA GLN A 26 11.80 -15.06 -13.68
C GLN A 26 10.48 -14.33 -13.36
N GLN A 27 9.36 -15.05 -13.26
CA GLN A 27 8.08 -14.48 -12.84
C GLN A 27 8.15 -13.87 -11.43
N GLU A 28 8.69 -14.59 -10.44
CA GLU A 28 8.86 -14.10 -9.07
C GLU A 28 9.79 -12.89 -8.98
N GLU A 29 10.94 -12.93 -9.66
CA GLU A 29 11.90 -11.83 -9.72
C GLU A 29 11.27 -10.58 -10.36
N SER A 30 10.53 -10.75 -11.45
CA SER A 30 9.83 -9.66 -12.15
C SER A 30 8.78 -9.00 -11.25
N VAL A 31 8.00 -9.78 -10.52
CA VAL A 31 7.01 -9.26 -9.56
C VAL A 31 7.70 -8.49 -8.43
N ALA A 32 8.79 -9.03 -7.87
CA ALA A 32 9.53 -8.36 -6.80
C ALA A 32 10.12 -7.03 -7.26
N ILE A 33 10.75 -6.99 -8.45
CA ILE A 33 11.31 -5.77 -9.03
C ILE A 33 10.20 -4.75 -9.32
N GLY A 34 9.07 -5.19 -9.87
CA GLY A 34 7.90 -4.34 -10.10
C GLY A 34 7.40 -3.67 -8.82
N MET A 35 7.27 -4.42 -7.73
CA MET A 35 6.87 -3.88 -6.43
C MET A 35 7.91 -2.89 -5.87
N TRP A 36 9.21 -3.17 -6.00
CA TRP A 36 10.26 -2.23 -5.57
C TRP A 36 10.23 -0.92 -6.35
N MET A 37 10.08 -0.98 -7.67
CA MET A 37 9.97 0.24 -8.50
C MET A 37 8.73 1.05 -8.13
N PHE A 38 7.60 0.39 -7.91
CA PHE A 38 6.38 1.04 -7.43
C PHE A 38 6.61 1.76 -6.09
N LEU A 39 7.23 1.11 -5.11
CA LEU A 39 7.53 1.72 -3.81
C LEU A 39 8.50 2.91 -3.92
N VAL A 40 9.52 2.82 -4.77
CA VAL A 40 10.47 3.93 -5.01
C VAL A 40 9.74 5.13 -5.61
N GLN A 41 8.84 4.91 -6.56
CA GLN A 41 8.04 5.97 -7.15
C GLN A 41 7.15 6.68 -6.10
N GLU A 42 6.51 5.93 -5.20
CA GLU A 42 5.73 6.50 -4.09
C GLU A 42 6.61 7.34 -3.16
N ILE A 43 7.82 6.87 -2.82
CA ILE A 43 8.79 7.65 -2.01
C ILE A 43 9.14 8.97 -2.70
N MET A 44 9.39 8.96 -4.01
CA MET A 44 9.67 10.18 -4.76
C MET A 44 8.47 11.14 -4.81
N PHE A 45 7.25 10.60 -5.01
CA PHE A 45 6.01 11.37 -4.99
C PHE A 45 5.79 12.09 -3.64
N PHE A 46 5.85 11.35 -2.53
CA PHE A 46 5.74 11.95 -1.20
C PHE A 46 6.93 12.86 -0.87
N GLY A 47 8.13 12.56 -1.37
CA GLY A 47 9.31 13.43 -1.24
C GLY A 47 9.08 14.82 -1.86
N GLY A 48 8.41 14.89 -3.01
CA GLY A 48 7.98 16.14 -3.61
C GLY A 48 7.00 16.91 -2.72
N LEU A 49 5.99 16.23 -2.17
CA LEU A 49 5.03 16.83 -1.23
C LEU A 49 5.70 17.36 0.04
N PHE A 50 6.64 16.61 0.62
CA PHE A 50 7.42 17.08 1.77
C PHE A 50 8.29 18.28 1.43
N THR A 51 8.90 18.31 0.23
CA THR A 51 9.69 19.46 -0.22
C THR A 51 8.83 20.73 -0.30
N VAL A 52 7.62 20.62 -0.89
CA VAL A 52 6.65 21.72 -0.91
C VAL A 52 6.29 22.15 0.51
N TYR A 53 5.93 21.22 1.39
CA TYR A 53 5.63 21.50 2.79
C TYR A 53 6.76 22.27 3.48
N LEU A 54 8.01 21.83 3.35
CA LEU A 54 9.18 22.48 3.97
C LEU A 54 9.40 23.90 3.44
N VAL A 55 9.34 24.10 2.12
CA VAL A 55 9.50 25.43 1.52
C VAL A 55 8.43 26.40 2.02
N PHE A 56 7.16 25.98 2.04
CA PHE A 56 6.07 26.81 2.55
C PHE A 56 6.17 27.06 4.06
N ARG A 57 6.58 26.05 4.83
CA ARG A 57 6.80 26.17 6.27
C ARG A 57 7.89 27.20 6.62
N SER A 58 8.95 27.26 5.81
CA SER A 58 10.03 28.24 5.95
C SER A 58 9.61 29.65 5.52
N LYS A 59 8.81 29.77 4.46
CA LYS A 59 8.36 31.08 3.94
C LYS A 59 7.25 31.73 4.77
N PHE A 60 6.36 30.93 5.38
CA PHE A 60 5.18 31.43 6.11
C PHE A 60 5.10 30.91 7.56
N PRO A 61 6.10 31.15 8.41
CA PRO A 61 6.18 30.52 9.73
C PRO A 61 5.02 30.89 10.66
N MET A 62 4.51 32.12 10.59
CA MET A 62 3.38 32.58 11.42
C MET A 62 2.05 31.91 11.01
N ALA A 63 1.81 31.72 9.70
CA ALA A 63 0.61 31.04 9.21
C ALA A 63 0.60 29.57 9.64
N PHE A 64 1.75 28.89 9.57
CA PHE A 64 1.86 27.51 10.06
C PHE A 64 1.72 27.40 11.58
N ALA A 65 2.24 28.37 12.35
CA ALA A 65 2.05 28.40 13.80
C ALA A 65 0.57 28.55 14.18
N ALA A 66 -0.19 29.39 13.47
CA ALA A 66 -1.63 29.52 13.65
C ALA A 66 -2.38 28.23 13.27
N GLY A 67 -2.03 27.61 12.13
CA GLY A 67 -2.65 26.36 11.68
C GLY A 67 -2.41 25.16 12.60
N SER A 68 -1.22 25.07 13.23
CA SER A 68 -0.90 24.00 14.17
C SER A 68 -1.82 23.95 15.39
N ASN A 69 -2.35 25.09 15.84
CA ASN A 69 -3.27 25.15 16.99
C ASN A 69 -4.67 24.58 16.70
N HIS A 70 -5.02 24.39 15.43
CA HIS A 70 -6.29 23.79 15.01
C HIS A 70 -6.18 22.28 14.78
N LEU A 71 -5.02 21.68 15.04
CA LEU A 71 -4.79 20.25 14.85
C LEU A 71 -5.07 19.49 16.14
N ASP A 72 -6.06 18.60 16.12
CA ASP A 72 -6.31 17.70 17.25
C ASP A 72 -5.32 16.52 17.21
N ALA A 73 -4.27 16.64 18.02
CA ALA A 73 -3.22 15.63 18.10
C ALA A 73 -3.71 14.28 18.64
N PHE A 74 -4.78 14.26 19.45
CA PHE A 74 -5.32 13.02 20.00
C PHE A 74 -6.04 12.21 18.91
N TRP A 75 -6.93 12.84 18.14
CA TRP A 75 -7.59 12.19 17.01
C TRP A 75 -6.59 11.79 15.91
N GLY A 76 -5.55 12.61 15.67
CA GLY A 76 -4.46 12.25 14.77
C GLY A 76 -3.66 11.03 15.24
N GLY A 77 -3.32 10.97 16.54
CA GLY A 77 -2.61 9.86 17.15
C GLY A 77 -3.42 8.56 17.13
N LEU A 78 -4.71 8.63 17.47
CA LEU A 78 -5.60 7.46 17.44
C LEU A 78 -5.71 6.87 16.02
N ASN A 79 -5.89 7.71 14.99
CA ASN A 79 -5.91 7.24 13.60
C ASN A 79 -4.57 6.60 13.18
N THR A 80 -3.46 7.15 13.65
CA THR A 80 -2.13 6.58 13.38
C THR A 80 -2.00 5.20 14.01
N LEU A 81 -2.47 5.03 15.25
CA LEU A 81 -2.49 3.72 15.92
C LEU A 81 -3.34 2.71 15.13
N VAL A 82 -4.52 3.11 14.65
CA VAL A 82 -5.38 2.25 13.80
C VAL A 82 -4.63 1.78 12.54
N LEU A 83 -3.88 2.67 11.87
CA LEU A 83 -3.10 2.30 10.70
C LEU A 83 -1.93 1.36 11.03
N ILE A 84 -1.26 1.55 12.16
CA ILE A 84 -0.19 0.65 12.62
C ILE A 84 -0.77 -0.74 12.88
N VAL A 85 -1.91 -0.83 13.58
CA VAL A 85 -2.59 -2.11 13.82
C VAL A 85 -3.05 -2.75 12.50
N SER A 86 -3.54 -1.96 11.55
CA SER A 86 -3.88 -2.43 10.20
C SER A 86 -2.68 -3.02 9.45
N SER A 87 -1.51 -2.38 9.54
CA SER A 87 -0.27 -2.92 8.94
C SER A 87 0.14 -4.25 9.59
N LEU A 88 -0.08 -4.40 10.90
CA LEU A 88 0.17 -5.64 11.62
C LEU A 88 -0.77 -6.76 11.16
N THR A 89 -2.07 -6.48 10.94
CA THR A 89 -2.99 -7.49 10.40
C THR A 89 -2.61 -7.94 8.99
N MET A 90 -2.09 -7.03 8.16
CA MET A 90 -1.57 -7.40 6.84
C MET A 90 -0.30 -8.26 6.94
N ALA A 91 0.63 -7.93 7.84
CA ALA A 91 1.83 -8.76 8.07
C ALA A 91 1.47 -10.17 8.56
N LEU A 92 0.50 -10.28 9.48
CA LEU A 92 -0.02 -11.57 9.94
C LEU A 92 -0.69 -12.37 8.81
N THR A 93 -1.33 -11.70 7.86
CA THR A 93 -1.91 -12.36 6.66
C THR A 93 -0.83 -13.13 5.91
N VAL A 94 0.33 -12.50 5.66
CA VAL A 94 1.47 -13.15 4.97
C VAL A 94 2.00 -14.34 5.77
N PHE A 95 2.06 -14.23 7.10
CA PHE A 95 2.45 -15.34 7.96
C PHE A 95 1.51 -16.54 7.85
N TYR A 96 0.19 -16.31 7.87
CA TYR A 96 -0.79 -17.38 7.69
C TYR A 96 -0.88 -17.86 6.23
N ALA A 97 -0.47 -17.03 5.26
CA ALA A 97 -0.25 -17.40 3.85
C ALA A 97 0.77 -18.52 3.73
N GLN A 98 1.94 -18.32 4.36
CA GLN A 98 3.02 -19.31 4.37
C GLN A 98 2.65 -20.60 5.11
N LYS A 99 1.76 -20.54 6.10
CA LYS A 99 1.25 -21.72 6.83
C LYS A 99 0.11 -22.46 6.13
N GLY A 100 -0.35 -21.99 4.96
CA GLY A 100 -1.48 -22.59 4.24
C GLY A 100 -2.84 -22.42 4.94
N ASN A 101 -2.94 -21.58 5.98
CA ASN A 101 -4.20 -21.37 6.71
C ASN A 101 -5.06 -20.31 6.01
N ARG A 102 -5.81 -20.73 4.99
CA ARG A 102 -6.65 -19.87 4.18
C ARG A 102 -7.71 -19.11 4.98
N ASN A 103 -8.31 -19.73 5.98
CA ASN A 103 -9.37 -19.10 6.77
C ASN A 103 -8.83 -17.87 7.53
N MET A 104 -7.67 -18.00 8.18
CA MET A 104 -7.05 -16.87 8.88
C MET A 104 -6.55 -15.79 7.92
N GLN A 105 -6.02 -16.16 6.75
CA GLN A 105 -5.65 -15.18 5.72
C GLN A 105 -6.84 -14.30 5.33
N VAL A 106 -8.00 -14.90 5.03
CA VAL A 106 -9.19 -14.17 4.62
C VAL A 106 -9.69 -13.26 5.75
N ILE A 107 -9.77 -13.77 6.99
CA ILE A 107 -10.20 -12.96 8.15
C ILE A 107 -9.29 -11.75 8.35
N LEU A 108 -7.97 -11.93 8.27
CA LEU A 108 -7.01 -10.84 8.47
C LEU A 108 -7.03 -9.81 7.34
N ILE A 109 -7.28 -10.23 6.09
CA ILE A 109 -7.50 -9.30 4.96
C ILE A 109 -8.77 -8.47 5.18
N LEU A 110 -9.87 -9.10 5.60
CA LEU A 110 -11.12 -8.40 5.93
C LEU A 110 -10.91 -7.38 7.06
N LEU A 111 -10.16 -7.74 8.11
CA LEU A 111 -9.83 -6.82 9.20
C LEU A 111 -8.97 -5.64 8.73
N THR A 112 -7.98 -5.90 7.88
CA THR A 112 -7.12 -4.85 7.29
C THR A 112 -7.97 -3.85 6.48
N MET A 113 -8.91 -4.35 5.66
CA MET A 113 -9.83 -3.50 4.90
C MET A 113 -10.79 -2.71 5.81
N LEU A 114 -11.27 -3.32 6.89
CA LEU A 114 -12.11 -2.65 7.89
C LEU A 114 -11.36 -1.48 8.52
N PHE A 115 -10.13 -1.68 9.00
CA PHE A 115 -9.34 -0.59 9.58
C PHE A 115 -9.03 0.52 8.58
N GLY A 116 -8.73 0.19 7.33
CA GLY A 116 -8.57 1.18 6.26
C GLY A 116 -9.84 2.00 6.02
N THR A 117 -11.00 1.36 6.04
CA THR A 117 -12.30 2.05 5.87
C THR A 117 -12.63 2.96 7.05
N VAL A 118 -12.36 2.50 8.28
CA VAL A 118 -12.53 3.31 9.50
C VAL A 118 -11.65 4.56 9.42
N PHE A 119 -10.38 4.42 9.04
CA PHE A 119 -9.47 5.56 8.86
C PHE A 119 -10.00 6.57 7.83
N LEU A 120 -10.46 6.09 6.66
CA LEU A 120 -11.04 6.96 5.65
C LEU A 120 -12.30 7.67 6.15
N GLY A 121 -13.19 6.96 6.85
CA GLY A 121 -14.40 7.55 7.43
C GLY A 121 -14.11 8.67 8.42
N VAL A 122 -13.16 8.47 9.33
CA VAL A 122 -12.76 9.52 10.28
C VAL A 122 -12.19 10.74 9.55
N LYS A 123 -11.38 10.52 8.50
CA LYS A 123 -10.85 11.64 7.71
C LYS A 123 -11.93 12.39 6.94
N VAL A 124 -12.93 11.70 6.38
CA VAL A 124 -14.05 12.35 5.71
C VAL A 124 -14.83 13.26 6.66
N VAL A 125 -15.12 12.80 7.88
CA VAL A 125 -15.81 13.61 8.89
C VAL A 125 -14.96 14.82 9.28
N GLU A 126 -13.69 14.61 9.61
CA GLU A 126 -12.77 15.68 10.02
C GLU A 126 -12.61 16.76 8.92
N TYR A 127 -12.55 16.36 7.66
CA TYR A 127 -12.46 17.30 6.53
C TYR A 127 -13.79 18.00 6.25
N THR A 128 -14.93 17.32 6.44
CA THR A 128 -16.25 17.94 6.29
C THR A 128 -16.46 19.03 7.34
N ASP A 129 -16.06 18.78 8.59
CA ASP A 129 -16.12 19.77 9.66
C ASP A 129 -15.19 20.97 9.37
N LYS A 130 -14.00 20.73 8.82
CA LYS A 130 -13.08 21.80 8.38
C LYS A 130 -13.60 22.59 7.18
N TYR A 131 -14.32 21.94 6.27
CA TYR A 131 -14.98 22.58 5.13
C TYR A 131 -16.08 23.53 5.60
N ASN A 132 -16.92 23.08 6.53
CA ASN A 132 -18.00 23.89 7.10
C ASN A 132 -17.49 25.11 7.89
N HIS A 133 -16.28 25.02 8.46
CA HIS A 133 -15.60 26.13 9.14
C HIS A 133 -14.76 27.02 8.21
N GLY A 134 -14.76 26.80 6.89
CA GLY A 134 -14.04 27.62 5.91
C GLY A 134 -12.51 27.53 6.01
N LEU A 135 -11.97 26.44 6.58
CA LEU A 135 -10.53 26.21 6.77
C LEU A 135 -9.86 25.47 5.61
N VAL A 136 -10.54 25.40 4.46
CA VAL A 136 -10.04 24.83 3.20
C VAL A 136 -9.58 25.96 2.27
N PRO A 137 -8.56 25.75 1.42
CA PRO A 137 -8.16 26.72 0.41
C PRO A 137 -9.27 27.04 -0.60
#